data_AF-A0A640KB13-F1
#
_entry.id   AF-A0A640KB13-F1
#
_cell.length_a   1.000
_cell.length_b   1.000
_cell.length_c   1.000
_cell.angle_alpha   90.00
_cell.angle_beta   90.00
_cell.angle_gamma   90.00
#
_symmetry.space_group_name_H-M   'P 1'
#
loop_
_entity.id
_entity.type
_entity.pdbx_description
1 polymer ?
#
loop_
_entity_poly.entity_id
_entity_poly.type
_entity_poly.pdbx_seq_one_letter_code
_entity_poly.pdbx_strand_id
1 'polypeptide(L)'
;MNSYVKRYVGTDPRVTHLIGFKRASEKHLVIGCTLTALGIYCAVYFSEEKERNRRHASIKKDIERERWRARELGLAAPIDDGFAERYEAFNGNTRA
;
A
#
# COMPACT_ATOMS: atom_id res chain seq x y z
N MET A 1 -22.33 33.53 21.94
CA MET A 1 -21.21 32.93 22.71
C MET A 1 -19.99 33.84 22.54
N ASN A 2 -19.40 34.27 23.66
CA ASN A 2 -18.64 35.52 23.81
C ASN A 2 -17.30 35.58 23.05
N SER A 3 -17.14 36.62 22.22
CA SER A 3 -15.93 37.00 21.45
C SER A 3 -14.70 37.29 22.31
N TYR A 4 -14.88 37.53 23.62
CA TYR A 4 -13.82 37.91 24.55
C TYR A 4 -12.91 36.75 24.98
N VAL A 5 -13.32 35.49 24.79
CA VAL A 5 -12.52 34.31 25.18
C VAL A 5 -11.22 34.24 24.37
N LYS A 6 -11.26 34.59 23.07
CA LYS A 6 -10.07 34.59 22.20
C LYS A 6 -9.01 35.62 22.61
N ARG A 7 -9.42 36.74 23.22
CA ARG A 7 -8.51 37.86 23.56
C ARG A 7 -7.76 37.64 24.87
N TYR A 8 -8.31 36.85 25.79
CA TYR A 8 -7.70 36.55 27.10
C TYR A 8 -7.07 35.14 27.18
N VAL A 9 -7.56 34.17 26.40
CA VAL A 9 -7.00 32.80 26.38
C VAL A 9 -5.87 32.65 25.34
N GLY A 10 -5.84 33.48 24.30
CA GLY A 10 -4.82 33.42 23.26
C GLY A 10 -3.40 33.81 23.71
N THR A 11 -3.29 34.52 24.83
CA THR A 11 -2.02 35.06 25.37
C THR A 11 -1.61 34.44 26.70
N ASP A 12 -2.38 33.49 27.25
CA ASP A 12 -2.04 32.83 28.51
C ASP A 12 -0.88 31.82 28.28
N PRO A 13 0.31 32.03 28.89
CA PRO A 13 1.43 31.12 28.79
C PRO A 13 1.08 29.71 29.29
N ARG A 14 0.14 29.58 30.22
CA ARG A 14 -0.24 28.28 30.80
C ARG A 14 -1.00 27.41 29.80
N VAL A 15 -1.82 28.03 28.95
CA VAL A 15 -2.60 27.34 27.90
C VAL A 15 -1.71 26.97 26.71
N THR A 16 -0.73 27.82 26.37
CA THR A 16 0.27 27.53 25.32
C THR A 16 1.29 26.47 25.73
N HIS A 17 1.50 26.24 27.04
CA HIS A 17 2.31 25.13 27.53
C HIS A 17 1.56 23.78 27.57
N LEU A 18 0.22 23.79 27.62
CA LEU A 18 -0.62 22.58 27.61
C LEU A 18 -0.69 21.91 26.23
N ILE A 19 -0.52 22.67 25.16
CA ILE A 19 -0.45 22.16 23.79
C ILE A 19 1.04 22.16 23.43
N GLY A 20 1.69 21.00 23.50
CA GLY A 20 3.15 20.79 23.44
C GLY A 20 3.90 21.22 22.16
N PHE A 21 3.39 22.20 21.42
CA PHE A 21 4.02 22.78 20.25
C PHE A 21 4.11 24.31 20.42
N LYS A 22 5.17 24.76 21.11
CA LYS A 22 5.39 26.17 21.43
C LYS A 22 5.83 26.97 20.21
N ARG A 23 6.48 26.34 19.24
CA ARG A 23 6.99 27.01 18.03
C ARG A 23 6.39 26.42 16.76
N ALA A 24 6.09 27.27 15.79
CA ALA A 24 5.63 26.84 14.46
C ALA A 24 6.63 25.86 13.80
N SER A 25 7.93 26.04 14.04
CA SER A 25 8.98 25.13 13.58
C SER A 25 8.80 23.68 14.07
N GLU A 26 8.32 23.48 15.31
CA GLU A 26 8.10 22.14 15.87
C GLU A 26 6.88 21.46 15.22
N LYS A 27 5.84 22.23 14.90
CA LYS A 27 4.68 21.73 14.16
C LYS A 27 5.08 21.30 12.75
N HIS A 28 5.88 22.13 12.06
CA HIS A 28 6.41 21.78 10.74
C HIS A 28 7.32 20.55 10.79
N LEU A 29 8.12 20.39 11.85
CA LEU A 29 8.95 19.20 12.04
C LEU A 29 8.09 17.94 12.16
N VAL A 30 7.06 17.95 13.02
CA VAL A 30 6.18 16.78 13.20
C VAL A 30 5.40 16.45 11.94
N ILE A 31 4.87 17.47 11.25
CA ILE A 31 4.18 17.26 9.97
C ILE A 31 5.15 16.68 8.94
N GLY A 32 6.37 17.22 8.86
CA GLY A 32 7.43 16.71 7.99
C GLY A 32 7.74 15.24 8.26
N CYS A 33 8.02 14.89 9.52
CA CYS A 33 8.30 13.50 9.91
C CYS A 33 7.12 12.57 9.59
N THR A 34 5.89 13.00 9.84
CA THR A 34 4.69 12.19 9.56
C THR A 34 4.53 11.96 8.05
N LEU A 35 4.70 13.01 7.24
CA LEU A 35 4.63 12.89 5.78
C LEU A 35 5.76 12.04 5.21
N THR A 36 6.97 12.14 5.75
CA THR A 36 8.08 11.28 5.35
C THR A 36 7.80 9.82 5.68
N ALA A 37 7.28 9.51 6.87
CA ALA A 37 6.92 8.15 7.25
C ALA A 37 5.81 7.59 6.34
N LEU A 38 4.78 8.38 6.04
CA LEU A 38 3.73 8.01 5.10
C LEU A 38 4.29 7.77 3.69
N GLY A 39 5.20 8.63 3.24
CA GLY A 39 5.85 8.51 1.94
C GLY A 39 6.69 7.24 1.81
N ILE A 40 7.45 6.88 2.85
CA ILE A 40 8.21 5.62 2.89
C ILE A 40 7.25 4.43 2.82
N TYR A 41 6.18 4.44 3.61
CA TYR A 41 5.18 3.37 3.59
C TYR A 41 4.56 3.20 2.19
N CYS A 42 4.12 4.30 1.57
CA CYS A 42 3.57 4.26 0.22
C CYS A 42 4.61 3.77 -0.81
N ALA A 43 5.86 4.22 -0.72
CA ALA A 43 6.91 3.80 -1.64
C ALA A 43 7.20 2.31 -1.57
N VAL A 44 7.27 1.75 -0.35
CA VAL A 44 7.42 0.30 -0.13
C VAL A 44 6.21 -0.45 -0.69
N TYR A 45 5.00 0.00 -0.36
CA TYR A 45 3.77 -0.60 -0.87
C TYR A 45 3.73 -0.65 -2.42
N PHE A 46 4.05 0.46 -3.09
CA PHE A 46 4.12 0.51 -4.56
C PHE A 46 5.22 -0.40 -5.13
N SER A 47 6.36 -0.50 -4.44
CA SER A 47 7.45 -1.40 -4.86
C SER A 47 7.00 -2.86 -4.78
N GLU A 48 6.33 -3.25 -3.70
CA GLU A 48 5.80 -4.59 -3.52
C GLU A 48 4.67 -4.90 -4.52
N GLU A 49 3.76 -3.96 -4.77
CA GLU A 49 2.72 -4.14 -5.80
C GLU A 49 3.31 -4.31 -7.20
N LYS A 50 4.32 -3.51 -7.55
CA LYS A 50 5.02 -3.64 -8.84
C LYS A 50 5.69 -5.00 -8.97
N GLU A 51 6.34 -5.46 -7.91
CA GLU A 51 6.99 -6.77 -7.88
C GLU A 51 5.98 -7.91 -7.97
N ARG A 52 4.86 -7.80 -7.25
CA ARG A 52 3.74 -8.73 -7.31
C ARG A 52 3.18 -8.81 -8.74
N ASN A 53 2.96 -7.67 -9.39
CA ASN A 53 2.50 -7.61 -10.78
C ASN A 53 3.50 -8.24 -11.75
N ARG A 54 4.81 -8.01 -11.55
CA ARG A 54 5.87 -8.65 -12.34
C ARG A 54 5.84 -10.17 -12.20
N ARG A 55 5.74 -10.68 -10.98
CA ARG A 55 5.64 -12.13 -10.72
C ARG A 55 4.38 -12.71 -11.35
N HIS A 56 3.24 -12.01 -11.24
CA HIS A 56 1.99 -12.46 -11.86
C HIS A 56 2.09 -12.54 -13.38
N ALA A 57 2.75 -11.57 -14.02
CA ALA A 57 2.98 -11.58 -15.46
C ALA A 57 3.91 -12.74 -15.89
N SER A 58 4.92 -13.07 -15.08
CA SER A 58 5.79 -14.23 -15.33
C SER A 58 5.02 -15.55 -15.23
N ILE A 59 4.31 -15.76 -14.13
CA ILE A 59 3.55 -16.99 -13.88
C ILE A 59 2.50 -17.24 -14.97
N LYS A 60 1.81 -16.18 -15.41
CA LYS A 60 0.83 -16.28 -16.50
C LYS A 60 1.46 -16.77 -17.80
N LYS A 61 2.66 -16.28 -18.14
CA LYS A 61 3.39 -16.71 -19.34
C LYS A 61 3.85 -18.16 -19.24
N ASP A 62 4.26 -18.61 -18.06
CA ASP A 62 4.67 -20.00 -17.86
C ASP A 62 3.48 -20.96 -17.97
N ILE A 63 2.33 -20.62 -17.36
CA ILE A 63 1.07 -21.38 -17.54
C ILE A 63 0.66 -21.43 -19.03
N GLU A 64 0.78 -20.32 -19.75
CA GLU A 64 0.46 -20.28 -21.17
C GLU A 64 1.41 -21.15 -22.01
N ARG A 65 2.71 -21.16 -21.68
CA ARG A 65 3.70 -22.01 -22.34
C ARG A 65 3.41 -23.49 -22.12
N GLU A 66 3.02 -23.89 -20.91
CA GLU A 66 2.68 -25.29 -20.62
C GLU A 66 1.38 -25.72 -21.28
N ARG A 67 0.36 -24.85 -21.31
CA ARG A 67 -0.87 -25.08 -22.09
C ARG A 67 -0.58 -25.27 -23.58
N TRP A 68 0.36 -24.50 -24.13
CA TRP A 68 0.77 -24.63 -25.53
C TRP A 68 1.50 -25.95 -25.79
N ARG A 69 2.47 -26.34 -24.95
CA ARG A 69 3.15 -27.64 -25.04
C ARG A 69 2.18 -28.82 -24.95
N ALA A 70 1.19 -28.75 -24.07
CA ALA A 70 0.17 -29.79 -23.93
C ALA A 70 -0.65 -29.97 -25.21
N ARG A 71 -1.01 -28.86 -25.87
CA ARG A 71 -1.71 -28.87 -27.17
C ARG A 71 -0.85 -29.45 -28.29
N GLU A 72 0.44 -29.12 -28.34
CA GLU A 72 1.36 -29.70 -29.33
C GLU A 72 1.53 -31.22 -29.15
N LEU A 73 1.53 -31.69 -27.91
CA LEU A 73 1.63 -33.12 -27.58
C LEU A 73 0.30 -33.88 -27.75
N GLY A 74 -0.78 -33.20 -28.14
CA GLY A 74 -2.11 -33.81 -28.27
C GLY A 74 -2.71 -34.28 -26.94
N LEU A 75 -2.19 -33.79 -25.81
CA LEU A 75 -2.69 -34.12 -24.48
C LEU A 75 -3.99 -33.34 -24.21
N ALA A 76 -4.99 -34.04 -23.66
CA ALA A 76 -6.27 -33.43 -23.31
C ALA A 76 -6.13 -32.35 -22.21
N ALA A 77 -5.07 -32.42 -21.40
CA ALA A 77 -4.78 -31.47 -20.32
C ALA A 77 -3.27 -31.22 -20.18
N PRO A 78 -2.86 -30.04 -19.68
CA PRO A 78 -1.48 -29.78 -19.27
C PRO A 78 -1.04 -30.76 -18.18
N ILE A 79 0.23 -31.16 -18.21
CA ILE A 79 0.87 -31.89 -17.11
C ILE A 79 1.25 -30.84 -16.07
N ASP A 80 0.26 -30.46 -15.26
CA ASP A 80 0.39 -29.54 -14.15
C ASP A 80 -0.27 -30.20 -12.93
N ASP A 81 0.38 -30.14 -11.76
CA ASP A 81 -0.09 -30.67 -10.48
C ASP A 81 -1.32 -29.92 -9.91
N GLY A 82 -2.07 -29.22 -10.77
CA GLY A 82 -3.19 -28.34 -10.42
C GLY A 82 -2.75 -26.96 -9.95
N PHE A 83 -1.51 -26.55 -10.18
CA PHE A 83 -1.00 -25.23 -9.80
C PHE A 83 -1.74 -24.10 -10.53
N ALA A 84 -1.95 -24.21 -11.85
CA ALA A 84 -2.63 -23.20 -12.65
C ALA A 84 -4.07 -22.97 -12.19
N GLU A 85 -4.81 -24.04 -11.89
CA GLU A 85 -6.19 -23.94 -11.38
C GLU A 85 -6.23 -23.26 -10.00
N ARG A 86 -5.36 -23.67 -9.07
CA ARG A 86 -5.26 -23.05 -7.75
C ARG A 86 -4.84 -21.59 -7.83
N TYR A 87 -3.93 -21.27 -8.75
CA TYR A 87 -3.44 -19.92 -8.97
C TYR A 87 -4.52 -19.00 -9.58
N GLU A 88 -5.29 -19.49 -10.54
CA GLU A 88 -6.45 -18.78 -11.10
C GLU A 88 -7.55 -18.57 -10.04
N ALA A 89 -7.85 -19.58 -9.22
CA ALA A 89 -8.82 -19.49 -8.12
C ALA A 89 -8.38 -18.49 -7.03
N PHE A 90 -7.10 -18.52 -6.64
CA PHE A 90 -6.54 -17.57 -5.66
C PHE A 90 -6.62 -16.13 -6.16
N ASN A 91 -6.29 -15.89 -7.44
CA ASN A 91 -6.37 -14.56 -8.03
C ASN A 91 -7.81 -14.03 -8.13
N GLY A 92 -8.79 -14.91 -8.38
CA GLY A 92 -10.21 -14.58 -8.40
C GLY A 92 -10.73 -14.06 -7.05
N ASN A 93 -10.29 -14.65 -5.94
CA ASN A 93 -10.70 -14.21 -4.59
C ASN A 93 -10.03 -12.91 -4.13
N THR A 94 -8.82 -12.58 -4.60
CA THR A 94 -8.16 -11.31 -4.27
C THR A 94 -8.62 -10.11 -5.11
N ARG A 95 -9.52 -10.31 -6.10
CA ARG A 95 -10.04 -9.25 -6.98
C ARG A 95 -11.52 -8.90 -6.72
N ALA A 96 -12.15 -9.54 -5.74
CA ALA A 96 -13.48 -9.21 -5.23
C ALA A 96 -13.36 -8.29 -4.01
#